data_AF-A0A1G0GW11-F1
#
_entry.id   AF-A0A1G0GW11-F1
#
_cell.length_a   1.000
_cell.length_b   1.000
_cell.length_c   1.000
_cell.angle_alpha   90.00
_cell.angle_beta   90.00
_cell.angle_gamma   90.00
#
_symmetry.space_group_name_H-M   'P 1'
#
loop_
_entity.id
_entity.type
_entity.pdbx_description
1 polymer ?
#
loop_
_entity_poly.entity_id
_entity_poly.type
_entity_poly.pdbx_seq_one_letter_code
_entity_poly.pdbx_strand_id
1 'polypeptide(L)'
;MLPQLPNFYQLRSNKSFLTASATASLYCFHHCFNMLSMLPPSFQLSFLLHSFPEKKKNDPFMTFPALQTSTTDEKTLMLLEGLLKTYFSSYKPDLFPISEILSWASEPKSHTPTTDALKYYILERCDSALTPTFAAMNKAVRQLASQFNLGESPSRELTHPKEFSSDHTQGPAEQSASVFAALLRWIHRDTSDGMVTLQAYEEFNQHFDYQFGYLTPRLGHEEEGLAFLKTHVEKIKLNVQRVGIDGTDQTAIQVLNSALALGPYDPDREKRTEEGNRAIREMSELLLTEQFKAVAAVTIKEARQNPWMRIPVIFTPVGGGVYSNEPDAIKAALRAACDLIEKSRITNIDVCLSAYQPGEADIFKSEHFLNAPAINQETLSRLQNLSNLTMQIQLSN
;
A
#
# COMPACT_ATOMS: atom_id res chain seq x y z
N MET A 1 33.35 -50.68 15.19
CA MET A 1 32.23 -50.91 14.26
C MET A 1 31.34 -49.68 14.30
N LEU A 2 31.42 -48.85 13.27
CA LEU A 2 30.58 -47.67 13.02
C LEU A 2 29.87 -47.93 11.68
N PRO A 3 28.54 -47.83 11.57
CA PRO A 3 27.86 -48.05 10.29
C PRO A 3 28.03 -46.84 9.37
N GLN A 4 28.29 -47.14 8.09
CA GLN A 4 28.51 -46.19 7.01
C GLN A 4 27.22 -45.43 6.63
N LEU A 5 27.37 -44.14 6.30
CA LEU A 5 26.33 -43.31 5.69
C LEU A 5 26.19 -43.63 4.19
N PRO A 6 24.97 -43.74 3.62
CA PRO A 6 24.77 -43.84 2.19
C PRO A 6 24.84 -42.48 1.48
N ASN A 7 25.49 -42.48 0.32
CA ASN A 7 25.64 -41.37 -0.63
C ASN A 7 24.29 -40.77 -1.07
N PHE A 8 24.15 -39.45 -0.95
CA PHE A 8 23.12 -38.65 -1.61
C PHE A 8 23.53 -38.38 -3.06
N TYR A 9 22.93 -39.06 -4.04
CA TYR A 9 22.76 -38.51 -5.39
C TYR A 9 21.54 -39.15 -6.07
N GLN A 10 20.77 -38.30 -6.74
CA GLN A 10 19.67 -38.58 -7.68
C GLN A 10 18.28 -38.88 -7.11
N LEU A 11 17.46 -37.83 -7.01
CA LEU A 11 16.03 -37.95 -7.29
C LEU A 11 15.67 -37.05 -8.48
N ARG A 12 15.52 -37.71 -9.64
CA ARG A 12 14.91 -37.15 -10.85
C ARG A 12 13.42 -36.96 -10.60
N SER A 13 12.90 -35.89 -11.20
CA SER A 13 11.50 -35.51 -11.29
C SER A 13 10.54 -36.66 -11.60
N ASN A 14 9.46 -36.78 -10.82
CA ASN A 14 8.23 -37.44 -11.28
C ASN A 14 7.00 -36.65 -10.82
N LYS A 15 6.28 -36.11 -11.81
CA LYS A 15 5.13 -35.18 -11.69
C LYS A 15 3.79 -35.84 -11.32
N SER A 16 3.78 -37.12 -10.94
CA SER A 16 2.53 -37.90 -10.79
C SER A 16 2.16 -38.30 -9.36
N PHE A 17 2.80 -37.73 -8.33
CA PHE A 17 2.47 -37.98 -6.92
C PHE A 17 1.66 -36.85 -6.24
N LEU A 18 1.28 -35.80 -7.00
CA LEU A 18 0.72 -34.56 -6.45
C LEU A 18 -0.82 -34.46 -6.46
N THR A 19 -1.56 -35.51 -6.79
CA THR A 19 -3.03 -35.41 -6.96
C THR A 19 -3.86 -36.31 -6.05
N ALA A 20 -3.31 -36.89 -4.97
CA ALA A 20 -4.09 -37.78 -4.09
C ALA A 20 -3.95 -37.55 -2.57
N SER A 21 -3.51 -36.38 -2.11
CA SER A 21 -3.31 -36.11 -0.67
C SER A 21 -3.97 -34.81 -0.17
N ALA A 22 -4.96 -34.26 -0.87
CA ALA A 22 -5.60 -33.00 -0.50
C ALA A 22 -6.77 -33.13 0.51
N THR A 23 -7.16 -34.35 0.91
CA THR A 23 -8.36 -34.56 1.77
C THR A 23 -8.10 -35.31 3.07
N ALA A 24 -6.86 -35.66 3.41
CA ALA A 24 -6.54 -36.40 4.64
C ALA A 24 -5.83 -35.58 5.74
N SER A 25 -5.51 -34.30 5.50
CA SER A 25 -4.77 -33.48 6.48
C SER A 25 -5.63 -32.59 7.39
N LEU A 26 -6.96 -32.64 7.30
CA LEU A 26 -7.82 -31.73 8.09
C LEU A 26 -8.18 -32.22 9.50
N TYR A 27 -7.88 -33.48 9.88
CA TYR A 27 -8.34 -34.05 11.16
C TYR A 27 -7.25 -34.23 12.24
N CYS A 28 -5.98 -33.98 11.94
CA CYS A 28 -4.92 -33.88 12.96
C CYS A 28 -4.57 -32.42 13.33
N PHE A 29 -5.30 -31.44 12.79
CA PHE A 29 -4.95 -30.03 12.81
C PHE A 29 -5.38 -29.25 14.08
N HIS A 30 -5.97 -29.90 15.08
CA HIS A 30 -6.53 -29.21 16.25
C HIS A 30 -5.86 -29.53 17.60
N HIS A 31 -4.83 -30.39 17.64
CA HIS A 31 -4.20 -30.76 18.93
C HIS A 31 -2.66 -30.71 19.00
N CYS A 32 -1.96 -30.16 18.01
CA CYS A 32 -0.50 -30.10 18.03
C CYS A 32 0.11 -28.70 18.19
N PHE A 33 -0.60 -27.75 18.81
CA PHE A 33 -0.06 -26.41 19.06
C PHE A 33 1.00 -26.36 20.18
N ASN A 34 1.09 -27.39 21.04
CA ASN A 34 2.08 -27.45 22.13
C ASN A 34 3.35 -28.27 21.80
N MET A 35 3.51 -28.74 20.55
CA MET A 35 4.67 -29.55 20.12
C MET A 35 5.58 -28.84 19.10
N LEU A 36 5.29 -27.57 18.78
CA LEU A 36 6.09 -26.78 17.84
C LEU A 36 7.48 -26.41 18.40
N SER A 37 7.67 -26.42 19.73
CA SER A 37 8.97 -26.19 20.38
C SER A 37 9.90 -27.40 20.37
N MET A 38 9.45 -28.57 19.88
CA MET A 38 10.20 -29.83 19.91
C MET A 38 10.65 -30.35 18.54
N LEU A 39 10.37 -29.62 17.46
CA LEU A 39 10.83 -30.01 16.13
C LEU A 39 12.19 -29.37 15.79
N PRO A 40 13.09 -30.08 15.07
CA PRO A 40 14.34 -29.50 14.60
C PRO A 40 14.09 -28.26 13.72
N PRO A 41 14.96 -27.23 13.76
CA PRO A 41 14.79 -26.00 12.98
C PRO A 41 14.54 -26.22 11.47
N SER A 42 15.05 -27.32 10.92
CA SER A 42 14.85 -27.71 9.52
C SER A 42 13.41 -28.10 9.17
N PHE A 43 12.57 -28.46 10.15
CA PHE A 43 11.16 -28.84 9.93
C PHE A 43 10.17 -27.67 10.15
N GLN A 44 10.53 -26.67 10.97
CA GLN A 44 9.77 -25.41 11.03
C GLN A 44 9.90 -24.62 9.71
N LEU A 45 11.01 -24.83 8.99
CA LEU A 45 11.27 -24.22 7.70
C LEU A 45 10.32 -24.68 6.58
N SER A 46 9.76 -25.90 6.64
CA SER A 46 8.85 -26.41 5.59
C SER A 46 7.48 -25.72 5.56
N PHE A 47 7.04 -25.18 6.70
CA PHE A 47 5.82 -24.37 6.81
C PHE A 47 6.05 -22.95 6.26
N LEU A 48 7.23 -22.38 6.52
CA LEU A 48 7.69 -21.14 5.87
C LEU A 48 7.90 -21.35 4.35
N LEU A 49 8.26 -22.57 3.92
CA LEU A 49 8.55 -22.86 2.51
C LEU A 49 7.34 -22.86 1.55
N HIS A 50 6.11 -22.88 2.06
CA HIS A 50 4.88 -22.78 1.25
C HIS A 50 4.21 -21.40 1.36
N SER A 51 4.86 -20.46 2.06
CA SER A 51 4.38 -19.10 2.35
C SER A 51 5.31 -18.06 1.73
N PHE A 52 5.88 -18.29 0.54
CA PHE A 52 6.94 -17.42 0.03
C PHE A 52 6.47 -16.25 -0.82
N PRO A 53 7.28 -15.17 -0.88
CA PRO A 53 7.08 -14.13 -1.88
C PRO A 53 7.27 -14.70 -3.28
N GLU A 54 6.17 -14.84 -4.02
CA GLU A 54 6.19 -15.27 -5.41
C GLU A 54 5.98 -14.07 -6.33
N LYS A 55 6.87 -13.92 -7.31
CA LYS A 55 6.62 -13.06 -8.47
C LYS A 55 5.98 -13.91 -9.56
N LYS A 56 4.68 -13.74 -9.77
CA LYS A 56 3.96 -14.48 -10.82
C LYS A 56 4.44 -13.99 -12.19
N LYS A 57 4.52 -14.89 -13.17
CA LYS A 57 5.05 -14.61 -14.53
C LYS A 57 4.37 -13.42 -15.24
N ASN A 58 3.16 -13.03 -14.82
CA ASN A 58 2.38 -11.92 -15.37
C ASN A 58 1.95 -10.87 -14.33
N ASP A 59 2.46 -10.95 -13.10
CA ASP A 59 2.25 -9.95 -12.05
C ASP A 59 3.57 -9.21 -11.82
N PRO A 60 3.66 -7.89 -12.08
CA PRO A 60 4.88 -7.16 -11.78
C PRO A 60 5.15 -7.12 -10.27
N PHE A 61 4.13 -7.33 -9.44
CA PHE A 61 4.20 -7.28 -7.99
C PHE A 61 4.66 -8.61 -7.42
N MET A 62 5.61 -8.54 -6.52
CA MET A 62 5.86 -9.61 -5.58
C MET A 62 4.67 -9.72 -4.62
N THR A 63 4.18 -10.93 -4.38
CA THR A 63 3.07 -11.15 -3.43
C THR A 63 3.63 -11.61 -2.10
N PHE A 64 3.46 -10.82 -1.02
CA PHE A 64 3.81 -11.29 0.32
C PHE A 64 2.72 -12.20 0.90
N PRO A 65 3.10 -13.28 1.61
CA PRO A 65 2.13 -14.15 2.29
C PRO A 65 1.41 -13.40 3.41
N ALA A 66 0.20 -13.84 3.74
CA ALA A 66 -0.45 -13.49 5.00
C ALA A 66 0.08 -14.40 6.12
N LEU A 67 0.29 -13.86 7.31
CA LEU A 67 0.47 -14.65 8.53
C LEU A 67 -0.90 -15.09 9.05
N GLN A 68 -1.00 -16.31 9.61
CA GLN A 68 -2.27 -16.83 10.14
C GLN A 68 -2.80 -16.05 11.35
N THR A 69 -1.94 -15.29 12.03
CA THR A 69 -2.31 -14.39 13.11
C THR A 69 -1.63 -13.05 12.89
N SER A 70 -2.27 -11.94 13.28
CA SER A 70 -1.59 -10.66 13.39
C SER A 70 -0.58 -10.76 14.54
N THR A 71 0.70 -10.90 14.22
CA THR A 71 1.73 -11.13 15.24
C THR A 71 2.35 -9.82 15.69
N THR A 72 1.94 -9.34 16.86
CA THR A 72 2.62 -8.28 17.62
C THR A 72 3.65 -8.84 18.61
N ASP A 73 3.80 -10.17 18.71
CA ASP A 73 4.80 -10.80 19.57
C ASP A 73 6.22 -10.49 19.09
N GLU A 74 7.00 -9.87 19.97
CA GLU A 74 8.37 -9.40 19.71
C GLU A 74 9.29 -10.54 19.24
N LYS A 75 9.15 -11.75 19.81
CA LYS A 75 9.98 -12.90 19.44
C LYS A 75 9.73 -13.34 17.99
N THR A 76 8.46 -13.35 17.58
CA THR A 76 8.07 -13.68 16.22
C THR A 76 8.57 -12.63 15.23
N LEU A 77 8.46 -11.34 15.58
CA LEU A 77 9.00 -10.25 14.76
C LEU A 77 10.51 -10.34 14.60
N MET A 78 11.26 -10.58 15.67
CA MET A 78 12.71 -10.77 15.61
C MET A 78 13.11 -11.98 14.77
N LEU A 79 12.38 -13.09 14.86
CA LEU A 79 12.62 -14.27 14.04
C LEU A 79 12.38 -13.96 12.56
N LEU A 80 11.26 -13.33 12.23
CA LEU A 80 10.93 -12.93 10.85
C LEU A 80 11.96 -11.96 10.29
N GLU A 81 12.36 -10.95 11.06
CA GLU A 81 13.40 -10.01 10.66
C GLU A 81 14.75 -10.71 10.42
N GLY A 82 15.14 -11.64 11.30
CA GLY A 82 16.34 -12.46 11.14
C GLY A 82 16.29 -13.34 9.88
N LEU A 83 15.13 -13.95 9.59
CA LEU A 83 14.92 -14.73 8.38
C LEU A 83 15.03 -13.85 7.13
N LEU A 84 14.38 -12.67 7.14
CA LEU A 84 14.43 -11.70 6.04
C LEU A 84 15.86 -11.26 5.74
N LYS A 85 16.63 -10.89 6.78
CA LYS A 85 18.02 -10.46 6.62
C LYS A 85 18.95 -11.59 6.16
N THR A 86 18.69 -12.83 6.58
CA THR A 86 19.62 -13.95 6.32
C THR A 86 19.33 -14.64 5.00
N TYR A 87 18.07 -14.95 4.74
CA TYR A 87 17.65 -15.82 3.63
C TYR A 87 16.99 -15.05 2.49
N PHE A 88 16.49 -13.84 2.76
CA PHE A 88 15.72 -13.06 1.79
C PHE A 88 16.29 -11.65 1.57
N SER A 89 17.57 -11.44 1.85
CA SER A 89 18.24 -10.13 1.69
C SER A 89 18.25 -9.61 0.25
N SER A 90 18.02 -10.48 -0.73
CA SER A 90 17.87 -10.11 -2.14
C SER A 90 16.47 -9.58 -2.48
N TYR A 91 15.46 -9.89 -1.66
CA TYR A 91 14.09 -9.40 -1.83
C TYR A 91 14.04 -7.94 -1.38
N LYS A 92 13.47 -7.06 -2.20
CA LYS A 92 13.37 -5.63 -1.92
C LYS A 92 11.94 -5.16 -2.14
N PRO A 93 11.52 -4.07 -1.47
CA PRO A 93 10.26 -3.41 -1.80
C PRO A 93 10.20 -3.06 -3.29
N ASP A 94 9.07 -3.38 -3.93
CA ASP A 94 8.86 -3.08 -5.34
C ASP A 94 8.68 -1.56 -5.53
N LEU A 95 9.69 -0.89 -6.09
CA LEU A 95 9.72 0.56 -6.34
C LEU A 95 9.68 0.85 -7.84
N PHE A 96 8.63 1.54 -8.29
CA PHE A 96 8.43 1.89 -9.70
C PHE A 96 8.36 3.40 -9.88
N PRO A 97 9.02 3.97 -10.92
CA PRO A 97 8.82 5.37 -11.30
C PRO A 97 7.34 5.67 -11.58
N ILE A 98 6.86 6.86 -11.20
CA ILE A 98 5.49 7.30 -11.49
C ILE A 98 5.17 7.17 -12.98
N SER A 99 6.10 7.58 -13.86
CA SER A 99 5.96 7.42 -15.33
C SER A 99 5.65 5.97 -15.74
N GLU A 100 6.33 4.99 -15.14
CA GLU A 100 6.10 3.58 -15.41
C GLU A 100 4.71 3.16 -14.93
N ILE A 101 4.32 3.53 -13.71
CA ILE A 101 3.01 3.21 -13.14
C ILE A 101 1.88 3.79 -14.01
N LEU A 102 1.99 5.06 -14.41
CA LEU A 102 0.99 5.73 -15.24
C LEU A 102 0.84 5.06 -16.62
N SER A 103 1.91 4.46 -17.15
CA SER A 103 1.83 3.70 -18.41
C SER A 103 0.88 2.49 -18.30
N TRP A 104 0.69 1.92 -17.11
CA TRP A 104 -0.20 0.77 -16.89
C TRP A 104 -1.68 1.12 -17.14
N ALA A 105 -2.07 2.38 -16.96
CA ALA A 105 -3.41 2.86 -17.30
C ALA A 105 -3.69 2.85 -18.82
N SER A 106 -2.64 2.89 -19.64
CA SER A 106 -2.72 2.98 -21.10
C SER A 106 -2.59 1.63 -21.83
N GLU A 107 -2.32 0.54 -21.10
CA GLU A 107 -2.13 -0.79 -21.70
C GLU A 107 -3.37 -1.26 -22.50
N PRO A 108 -3.24 -1.59 -23.80
CA PRO A 108 -4.36 -2.03 -24.61
C PRO A 108 -4.69 -3.49 -24.32
N LYS A 109 -5.80 -3.75 -23.64
CA LYS A 109 -6.47 -5.06 -23.68
C LYS A 109 -7.98 -4.91 -23.75
N SER A 110 -8.57 -5.69 -24.64
CA SER A 110 -10.01 -5.86 -24.85
C SER A 110 -10.70 -6.11 -23.51
N HIS A 111 -11.60 -5.22 -23.12
CA HIS A 111 -12.61 -5.53 -22.13
C HIS A 111 -13.96 -5.51 -22.83
N THR A 112 -14.67 -6.63 -22.72
CA THR A 112 -16.12 -6.63 -22.79
C THR A 112 -16.59 -5.78 -21.60
N PRO A 113 -17.30 -4.66 -21.82
CA PRO A 113 -17.80 -3.85 -20.73
C PRO A 113 -18.66 -4.74 -19.81
N THR A 114 -18.30 -4.84 -18.54
CA THR A 114 -19.28 -5.24 -17.53
C THR A 114 -20.37 -4.16 -17.54
N THR A 115 -21.63 -4.57 -17.61
CA THR A 115 -22.80 -3.68 -17.70
C THR A 115 -23.01 -2.81 -16.46
N ASP A 116 -22.24 -3.02 -15.39
CA ASP A 116 -22.31 -2.26 -14.16
C ASP A 116 -21.45 -0.99 -14.27
N ALA A 117 -21.99 0.15 -13.85
CA ALA A 117 -21.27 1.40 -13.79
C ALA A 117 -20.18 1.40 -12.68
N LEU A 118 -19.22 2.34 -12.80
CA LEU A 118 -18.37 2.75 -11.69
C LEU A 118 -19.25 3.16 -10.49
N LYS A 119 -18.82 2.81 -9.29
CA LYS A 119 -19.53 3.18 -8.06
C LYS A 119 -18.60 3.94 -7.14
N TYR A 120 -19.14 4.96 -6.48
CA TYR A 120 -18.42 5.82 -5.55
C TYR A 120 -18.97 5.63 -4.14
N TYR A 121 -18.10 5.61 -3.14
CA TYR A 121 -18.44 5.38 -1.74
C TYR A 121 -17.61 6.28 -0.82
N ILE A 122 -18.17 6.67 0.32
CA ILE A 122 -17.43 7.33 1.41
C ILE A 122 -17.30 6.32 2.54
N LEU A 123 -16.08 5.95 2.93
CA LEU A 123 -15.83 5.13 4.11
C LEU A 123 -15.72 6.06 5.32
N GLU A 124 -16.83 6.23 6.03
CA GLU A 124 -16.93 7.16 7.14
C GLU A 124 -16.50 6.48 8.44
N ARG A 125 -15.50 7.06 9.12
CA ARG A 125 -15.00 6.60 10.43
C ARG A 125 -14.62 5.11 10.44
N CYS A 126 -14.12 4.61 9.32
CA CYS A 126 -13.61 3.24 9.23
C CYS A 126 -12.16 3.22 9.70
N ASP A 127 -11.86 2.38 10.70
CA ASP A 127 -10.51 2.20 11.22
C ASP A 127 -9.61 1.58 10.14
N SER A 128 -8.50 2.24 9.85
CA SER A 128 -7.55 1.82 8.82
C SER A 128 -6.86 0.50 9.17
N ALA A 129 -6.75 0.15 10.46
CA ALA A 129 -6.21 -1.14 10.91
C ALA A 129 -7.19 -2.31 10.69
N LEU A 130 -8.50 -2.07 10.76
CA LEU A 130 -9.53 -3.12 10.67
C LEU A 130 -10.10 -3.29 9.27
N THR A 131 -10.25 -2.18 8.53
CA THR A 131 -10.72 -2.15 7.14
C THR A 131 -10.08 -3.21 6.23
N PRO A 132 -8.75 -3.51 6.30
CA PRO A 132 -8.14 -4.58 5.48
C PRO A 132 -8.77 -5.96 5.64
N THR A 133 -9.32 -6.25 6.81
CA THR A 133 -9.78 -7.59 7.18
C THR A 133 -11.22 -7.87 6.75
N PHE A 134 -11.96 -6.85 6.31
CA PHE A 134 -13.36 -7.02 5.92
C PHE A 134 -13.46 -7.62 4.51
N ALA A 135 -14.32 -8.63 4.33
CA ALA A 135 -14.45 -9.36 3.07
C ALA A 135 -14.72 -8.45 1.85
N ALA A 136 -15.48 -7.36 2.04
CA ALA A 136 -15.74 -6.37 1.00
C ALA A 136 -14.49 -5.59 0.52
N MET A 137 -13.37 -5.69 1.22
CA MET A 137 -12.09 -5.04 0.92
C MET A 137 -11.05 -6.01 0.33
N ASN A 138 -11.41 -7.27 0.09
CA ASN A 138 -10.50 -8.20 -0.57
C ASN A 138 -10.10 -7.70 -1.96
N LYS A 139 -8.83 -7.84 -2.31
CA LYS A 139 -8.19 -7.34 -3.54
C LYS A 139 -8.17 -5.82 -3.68
N ALA A 140 -8.45 -5.08 -2.60
CA ALA A 140 -8.42 -3.63 -2.65
C ALA A 140 -7.04 -3.07 -3.03
N VAL A 141 -7.03 -2.00 -3.83
CA VAL A 141 -5.88 -1.10 -3.99
C VAL A 141 -6.00 0.00 -2.96
N ARG A 142 -4.97 0.19 -2.15
CA ARG A 142 -5.01 1.07 -0.98
C ARG A 142 -3.91 2.09 -1.04
N GLN A 143 -4.30 3.35 -0.92
CA GLN A 143 -3.39 4.45 -0.79
C GLN A 143 -2.98 4.64 0.68
N LEU A 144 -1.68 4.56 0.95
CA LEU A 144 -1.12 4.68 2.29
C LEU A 144 -0.26 5.94 2.35
N ALA A 145 -0.43 6.75 3.39
CA ALA A 145 0.54 7.77 3.74
C ALA A 145 1.82 7.09 4.23
N SER A 146 2.97 7.51 3.72
CA SER A 146 4.29 7.06 4.14
C SER A 146 5.34 8.12 3.82
N GLN A 147 6.52 8.07 4.43
CA GLN A 147 7.65 8.89 4.00
C GLN A 147 8.25 8.35 2.68
N PHE A 148 9.03 9.18 1.98
CA PHE A 148 9.62 8.78 0.69
C PHE A 148 10.61 7.60 0.80
N ASN A 149 11.19 7.36 1.98
CA ASN A 149 12.04 6.20 2.29
C ASN A 149 11.26 4.95 2.74
N LEU A 150 9.93 4.94 2.53
CA LEU A 150 9.01 3.84 2.88
C LEU A 150 8.86 3.58 4.38
N GLY A 151 9.49 4.42 5.20
CA GLY A 151 9.36 4.38 6.64
C GLY A 151 8.05 4.97 7.12
N GLU A 152 7.77 4.74 8.39
CA GLU A 152 6.76 5.49 9.13
C GLU A 152 7.40 6.14 10.34
N SER A 153 6.93 7.32 10.72
CA SER A 153 7.34 7.98 11.95
C SER A 153 6.41 9.14 12.32
N PRO A 154 6.12 9.33 13.61
CA PRO A 154 5.56 10.58 14.12
C PRO A 154 6.64 11.67 14.31
N SER A 155 7.92 11.36 14.07
CA SER A 155 9.08 12.22 14.32
C SER A 155 10.15 12.09 13.23
N ARG A 156 11.36 12.58 13.49
CA ARG A 156 12.51 12.42 12.58
C ARG A 156 13.14 11.01 12.64
N GLU A 157 12.81 10.22 13.66
CA GLU A 157 13.35 8.86 13.81
C GLU A 157 12.36 7.83 13.29
N LEU A 158 12.76 7.00 12.32
CA LEU A 158 11.89 5.97 11.78
C LEU A 158 11.41 4.99 12.86
N THR A 159 10.11 4.72 12.87
CA THR A 159 9.45 3.80 13.80
C THR A 159 9.61 2.37 13.31
N HIS A 160 10.12 1.50 14.20
CA HIS A 160 10.19 0.07 13.90
C HIS A 160 8.77 -0.51 13.79
N PRO A 161 8.47 -1.42 12.84
CA PRO A 161 7.14 -2.00 12.66
C PRO A 161 6.50 -2.65 13.91
N LYS A 162 7.32 -3.02 14.90
CA LYS A 162 6.86 -3.56 16.19
C LYS A 162 6.02 -2.56 16.99
N GLU A 163 6.23 -1.27 16.76
CA GLU A 163 5.55 -0.19 17.48
C GLU A 163 4.30 0.30 16.72
N PHE A 164 4.04 -0.20 15.50
CA PHE A 164 2.90 0.26 14.68
C PHE A 164 1.55 0.04 15.34
N SER A 165 1.40 -0.99 16.19
CA SER A 165 0.15 -1.22 16.93
C SER A 165 -0.20 -0.10 17.93
N SER A 166 0.79 0.72 18.31
CA SER A 166 0.60 1.87 19.19
C SER A 166 0.41 3.19 18.45
N ASP A 167 0.67 3.20 17.14
CA ASP A 167 0.51 4.36 16.28
C ASP A 167 -0.75 4.22 15.44
N HIS A 168 -1.79 4.96 15.81
CA HIS A 168 -3.08 4.93 15.14
C HIS A 168 -3.15 5.86 13.92
N THR A 169 -2.04 6.48 13.51
CA THR A 169 -2.01 7.18 12.22
C THR A 169 -2.13 6.18 11.06
N GLN A 170 -2.68 6.66 9.94
CA GLN A 170 -3.10 5.76 8.87
C GLN A 170 -1.97 4.94 8.26
N GLY A 171 -0.76 5.50 8.09
CA GLY A 171 0.39 4.78 7.55
C GLY A 171 0.75 3.54 8.37
N PRO A 172 1.17 3.68 9.64
CA PRO A 172 1.43 2.57 10.56
C PRO A 172 0.27 1.58 10.68
N ALA A 173 -0.97 2.06 10.85
CA ALA A 173 -2.15 1.22 10.98
C ALA A 173 -2.37 0.32 9.76
N GLU A 174 -2.24 0.86 8.55
CA GLU A 174 -2.37 0.11 7.31
C GLU A 174 -1.19 -0.83 7.04
N GLN A 175 0.03 -0.37 7.32
CA GLN A 175 1.22 -1.20 7.19
C GLN A 175 1.19 -2.38 8.17
N SER A 176 0.57 -2.23 9.34
CA SER A 176 0.40 -3.31 10.32
C SER A 176 -0.48 -4.47 9.83
N ALA A 177 -1.29 -4.25 8.78
CA ALA A 177 -2.11 -5.30 8.18
C ALA A 177 -1.26 -6.37 7.44
N SER A 178 0.01 -6.08 7.16
CA SER A 178 0.97 -7.04 6.63
C SER A 178 2.35 -6.83 7.24
N VAL A 179 2.61 -7.53 8.34
CA VAL A 179 3.86 -7.45 9.11
C VAL A 179 5.07 -7.76 8.25
N PHE A 180 4.96 -8.71 7.32
CA PHE A 180 6.06 -9.07 6.43
C PHE A 180 6.47 -7.90 5.52
N ALA A 181 5.50 -7.22 4.92
CA ALA A 181 5.75 -6.08 4.05
C ALA A 181 6.35 -4.91 4.84
N ALA A 182 5.82 -4.63 6.03
CA ALA A 182 6.34 -3.60 6.93
C ALA A 182 7.80 -3.87 7.35
N LEU A 183 8.13 -5.12 7.74
CA LEU A 183 9.49 -5.51 8.09
C LEU A 183 10.44 -5.42 6.90
N LEU A 184 10.00 -5.82 5.70
CA LEU A 184 10.86 -5.71 4.52
C LEU A 184 11.19 -4.25 4.20
N ARG A 185 10.19 -3.36 4.23
CA ARG A 185 10.40 -1.90 4.06
C ARG A 185 11.36 -1.38 5.11
N TRP A 186 11.18 -1.76 6.37
CA TRP A 186 12.06 -1.38 7.46
C TRP A 186 13.51 -1.83 7.24
N ILE A 187 13.74 -3.09 6.86
CA ILE A 187 15.09 -3.63 6.63
C ILE A 187 15.78 -2.88 5.48
N HIS A 188 15.03 -2.51 4.45
CA HIS A 188 15.56 -1.89 3.24
C HIS A 188 15.45 -0.37 3.20
N ARG A 189 14.99 0.30 4.28
CA ARG A 189 14.79 1.76 4.36
C ARG A 189 15.98 2.61 3.90
N ASP A 190 17.21 2.13 4.14
CA ASP A 190 18.45 2.84 3.75
C ASP A 190 18.81 2.64 2.27
N THR A 191 18.13 1.73 1.58
CA THR A 191 18.39 1.35 0.17
C THR A 191 17.17 1.48 -0.74
N SER A 192 16.02 1.82 -0.17
CA SER A 192 14.72 1.90 -0.82
C SER A 192 14.12 3.27 -0.57
N ASP A 193 14.55 4.25 -1.37
CA ASP A 193 14.09 5.63 -1.30
C ASP A 193 13.44 6.04 -2.63
N GLY A 194 12.21 6.56 -2.55
CA GLY A 194 11.43 7.06 -3.68
C GLY A 194 12.07 8.25 -4.40
N MET A 195 12.89 9.01 -3.69
CA MET A 195 13.58 10.20 -4.18
C MET A 195 15.01 9.93 -4.64
N VAL A 196 15.51 8.68 -4.58
CA VAL A 196 16.92 8.34 -4.92
C VAL A 196 17.34 8.83 -6.30
N THR A 197 16.44 8.81 -7.28
CA THR A 197 16.73 9.30 -8.64
C THR A 197 16.90 10.83 -8.65
N LEU A 198 16.10 11.56 -7.87
CA LEU A 198 16.11 13.01 -7.79
C LEU A 198 17.30 13.52 -6.96
N GLN A 199 17.69 12.81 -5.90
CA GLN A 199 18.86 13.13 -5.08
C GLN A 199 20.19 13.11 -5.87
N ALA A 200 20.22 12.44 -7.02
CA ALA A 200 21.40 12.39 -7.88
C ALA A 200 21.62 13.68 -8.70
N TYR A 201 20.63 14.58 -8.76
CA TYR A 201 20.77 15.90 -9.41
C TYR A 201 21.38 16.89 -8.41
N GLU A 202 22.33 17.69 -8.87
CA GLU A 202 23.00 18.68 -8.00
C GLU A 202 22.00 19.72 -7.50
N GLU A 203 21.08 20.12 -8.38
CA GLU A 203 20.01 21.09 -8.15
C GLU A 203 19.05 20.64 -7.05
N PHE A 204 18.85 19.33 -6.86
CA PHE A 204 17.92 18.82 -5.85
C PHE A 204 18.28 19.30 -4.44
N ASN A 205 19.56 19.17 -4.07
CA ASN A 205 20.04 19.60 -2.75
C ASN A 205 20.11 21.13 -2.62
N GLN A 206 20.10 21.87 -3.74
CA GLN A 206 20.04 23.33 -3.75
C GLN A 206 18.62 23.84 -3.50
N HIS A 207 17.60 23.10 -3.93
CA HIS A 207 16.20 23.53 -3.86
C HIS A 207 15.42 22.91 -2.69
N PHE A 208 15.87 21.76 -2.19
CA PHE A 208 15.15 21.02 -1.15
C PHE A 208 16.04 20.69 0.05
N ASP A 209 15.41 20.63 1.22
CA ASP A 209 15.89 19.93 2.38
C ASP A 209 15.18 18.56 2.41
N TYR A 210 15.97 17.49 2.33
CA TYR A 210 15.46 16.13 2.37
C TYR A 210 16.13 15.36 3.50
N GLN A 211 15.36 15.07 4.55
CA GLN A 211 15.86 14.38 5.74
C GLN A 211 14.84 13.35 6.23
N PHE A 212 15.32 12.15 6.56
CA PHE A 212 14.51 11.06 7.13
C PHE A 212 13.29 10.66 6.28
N GLY A 213 13.32 10.93 4.97
CA GLY A 213 12.19 10.64 4.08
C GLY A 213 11.19 11.80 3.94
N TYR A 214 11.41 12.92 4.63
CA TYR A 214 10.61 14.14 4.50
C TYR A 214 11.25 15.11 3.51
N LEU A 215 10.42 15.68 2.64
CA LEU A 215 10.81 16.65 1.64
C LEU A 215 10.25 18.03 2.00
N THR A 216 11.12 19.03 2.15
CA THR A 216 10.73 20.43 2.34
C THR A 216 11.45 21.34 1.34
N PRO A 217 10.78 22.32 0.72
CA PRO A 217 11.46 23.31 -0.11
C PRO A 217 12.36 24.20 0.73
N ARG A 218 13.56 24.53 0.26
CA ARG A 218 14.43 25.50 0.94
C ARG A 218 13.83 26.90 0.84
N LEU A 219 14.02 27.70 1.89
CA LEU A 219 13.61 29.10 1.92
C LEU A 219 14.29 29.88 0.80
N GLY A 220 13.52 30.58 -0.03
CA GLY A 220 14.03 31.39 -1.15
C GLY A 220 14.38 30.61 -2.41
N HIS A 221 14.04 29.32 -2.48
CA HIS A 221 14.24 28.44 -3.64
C HIS A 221 12.96 27.74 -4.09
N GLU A 222 11.79 28.24 -3.67
CA GLU A 222 10.51 27.57 -3.88
C GLU A 222 10.12 27.53 -5.37
N GLU A 223 10.38 28.60 -6.11
CA GLU A 223 10.06 28.68 -7.55
C GLU A 223 10.96 27.74 -8.37
N GLU A 224 12.24 27.67 -8.05
CA GLU A 224 13.19 26.74 -8.67
C GLU A 224 12.87 25.29 -8.29
N GLY A 225 12.51 25.03 -7.03
CA GLY A 225 12.03 23.73 -6.59
C GLY A 225 10.79 23.28 -7.36
N LEU A 226 9.84 24.19 -7.60
CA LEU A 226 8.67 23.92 -8.41
C LEU A 226 9.04 23.60 -9.86
N ALA A 227 9.93 24.38 -10.48
CA ALA A 227 10.40 24.13 -11.83
C ALA A 227 11.13 22.77 -11.95
N PHE A 228 11.94 22.43 -10.95
CA PHE A 228 12.61 21.15 -10.84
C PHE A 228 11.59 20.00 -10.78
N LEU A 229 10.58 20.08 -9.90
CA LEU A 229 9.54 19.06 -9.80
C LEU A 229 8.70 18.94 -11.07
N LYS A 230 8.33 20.05 -11.71
CA LYS A 230 7.64 20.04 -13.02
C LYS A 230 8.42 19.24 -14.08
N THR A 231 9.74 19.19 -13.97
CA THR A 231 10.61 18.47 -14.91
C THR A 231 10.88 17.02 -14.50
N HIS A 232 10.77 16.67 -13.23
CA HIS A 232 11.27 15.40 -12.70
C HIS A 232 10.30 14.58 -11.86
N VAL A 233 9.09 15.08 -11.58
CA VAL A 233 8.08 14.37 -10.75
C VAL A 233 7.83 12.93 -11.23
N GLU A 234 7.85 12.70 -12.55
CA GLU A 234 7.62 11.38 -13.14
C GLU A 234 8.70 10.32 -12.80
N LYS A 235 9.86 10.76 -12.30
CA LYS A 235 11.00 9.92 -11.90
C LYS A 235 10.97 9.52 -10.42
N ILE A 236 10.09 10.14 -9.63
CA ILE A 236 9.82 9.71 -8.25
C ILE A 236 9.32 8.28 -8.29
N LYS A 237 9.84 7.44 -7.40
CA LYS A 237 9.44 6.04 -7.30
C LYS A 237 8.45 5.85 -6.15
N LEU A 238 7.39 5.09 -6.40
CA LEU A 238 6.43 4.69 -5.38
C LEU A 238 6.58 3.21 -5.07
N ASN A 239 6.39 2.84 -3.80
CA ASN A 239 6.27 1.42 -3.47
C ASN A 239 4.87 0.94 -3.83
N VAL A 240 4.80 -0.03 -4.73
CA VAL A 240 3.55 -0.69 -5.13
C VAL A 240 3.69 -2.17 -4.83
N GLN A 241 3.01 -2.64 -3.80
CA GLN A 241 3.24 -3.98 -3.26
C GLN A 241 1.94 -4.76 -3.10
N ARG A 242 1.88 -5.96 -3.65
CA ARG A 242 0.82 -6.91 -3.30
C ARG A 242 1.15 -7.58 -1.97
N VAL A 243 0.22 -7.49 -1.02
CA VAL A 243 0.38 -8.00 0.34
C VAL A 243 -0.75 -8.96 0.68
N GLY A 244 -0.43 -10.01 1.44
CA GLY A 244 -1.41 -10.78 2.18
C GLY A 244 -1.82 -10.02 3.44
N ILE A 245 -3.11 -10.10 3.79
CA ILE A 245 -3.65 -9.48 5.00
C ILE A 245 -3.58 -10.47 6.15
N ASP A 246 -2.77 -10.16 7.15
CA ASP A 246 -2.54 -11.03 8.30
C ASP A 246 -3.85 -11.34 9.05
N GLY A 247 -4.00 -12.59 9.50
CA GLY A 247 -5.22 -13.09 10.12
C GLY A 247 -6.35 -13.41 9.15
N THR A 248 -6.13 -13.31 7.84
CA THR A 248 -7.14 -13.60 6.80
C THR A 248 -6.54 -14.37 5.61
N ASP A 249 -7.39 -14.78 4.67
CA ASP A 249 -7.01 -15.30 3.35
C ASP A 249 -7.02 -14.23 2.25
N GLN A 250 -7.18 -12.96 2.64
CA GLN A 250 -7.34 -11.84 1.74
C GLN A 250 -5.99 -11.27 1.31
N THR A 251 -6.02 -10.51 0.23
CA THR A 251 -4.85 -9.78 -0.28
C THR A 251 -5.25 -8.37 -0.67
N ALA A 252 -4.30 -7.45 -0.62
CA ALA A 252 -4.46 -6.08 -1.13
C ALA A 252 -3.24 -5.66 -1.94
N ILE A 253 -3.34 -4.55 -2.66
CA ILE A 253 -2.18 -3.83 -3.17
C ILE A 253 -2.04 -2.55 -2.35
N GLN A 254 -0.92 -2.38 -1.68
CA GLN A 254 -0.58 -1.13 -0.99
C GLN A 254 0.26 -0.27 -1.92
N VAL A 255 -0.15 0.99 -2.09
CA VAL A 255 0.59 2.03 -2.79
C VAL A 255 0.97 3.09 -1.76
N LEU A 256 2.27 3.24 -1.50
CA LEU A 256 2.77 4.23 -0.54
C LEU A 256 2.96 5.56 -1.26
N ASN A 257 2.29 6.59 -0.73
CA ASN A 257 2.30 7.95 -1.22
C ASN A 257 2.89 8.87 -0.14
N SER A 258 3.59 9.92 -0.59
CA SER A 258 4.21 10.92 0.27
C SER A 258 3.81 12.32 -0.18
N ALA A 259 4.07 13.33 0.65
CA ALA A 259 3.78 14.73 0.33
C ALA A 259 4.92 15.64 0.79
N LEU A 260 4.80 16.94 0.52
CA LEU A 260 5.66 17.91 1.19
C LEU A 260 5.42 17.87 2.70
N ALA A 261 6.49 17.88 3.47
CA ALA A 261 6.46 17.92 4.92
C ALA A 261 6.31 19.38 5.39
N LEU A 262 5.10 19.92 5.33
CA LEU A 262 4.83 21.28 5.77
C LEU A 262 4.51 21.31 7.28
N GLY A 263 4.07 22.47 7.79
CA GLY A 263 3.68 22.61 9.19
C GLY A 263 4.89 22.48 10.13
N PRO A 264 4.90 21.52 11.08
CA PRO A 264 6.00 21.40 12.06
C PRO A 264 7.35 21.04 11.45
N TYR A 265 7.38 20.57 10.19
CA TYR A 265 8.60 20.23 9.47
C TYR A 265 9.14 21.38 8.61
N ASP A 266 8.37 22.46 8.43
CA ASP A 266 8.76 23.68 7.72
C ASP A 266 8.88 24.86 8.71
N PRO A 267 10.00 24.98 9.45
CA PRO A 267 10.18 26.01 10.48
C PRO A 267 10.25 27.43 9.90
N ASP A 268 10.49 27.57 8.60
CA ASP A 268 10.64 28.85 7.92
C ASP A 268 9.37 29.32 7.22
N ARG A 269 8.25 28.60 7.37
CA ARG A 269 6.96 28.90 6.72
C ARG A 269 6.55 30.37 6.85
N GLU A 270 6.68 30.96 8.03
CA GLU A 270 6.29 32.35 8.31
C GLU A 270 7.21 33.39 7.65
N LYS A 271 8.39 32.98 7.17
CA LYS A 271 9.38 33.84 6.52
C LYS A 271 9.26 33.83 5.00
N ARG A 272 8.42 32.96 4.44
CA ARG A 272 8.27 32.80 2.98
C ARG A 272 7.49 33.97 2.39
N THR A 273 7.89 34.38 1.18
CA THR A 273 7.17 35.40 0.41
C THR A 273 5.81 34.88 -0.09
N GLU A 274 4.98 35.76 -0.65
CA GLU A 274 3.71 35.32 -1.25
C GLU A 274 3.96 34.41 -2.46
N GLU A 275 4.96 34.73 -3.27
CA GLU A 275 5.42 33.95 -4.40
C GLU A 275 5.91 32.57 -3.96
N GLY A 276 6.72 32.51 -2.90
CA GLY A 276 7.20 31.25 -2.33
C GLY A 276 6.05 30.37 -1.82
N ASN A 277 5.08 30.96 -1.11
CA ASN A 277 3.87 30.25 -0.67
C ASN A 277 3.00 29.77 -1.84
N ARG A 278 2.93 30.52 -2.94
CA ARG A 278 2.25 30.08 -4.17
C ARG A 278 2.96 28.89 -4.80
N ALA A 279 4.28 28.96 -4.92
CA ALA A 279 5.07 27.87 -5.47
C ALA A 279 4.95 26.58 -4.64
N ILE A 280 4.90 26.68 -3.31
CA ILE A 280 4.64 25.53 -2.42
C ILE A 280 3.29 24.89 -2.70
N ARG A 281 2.21 25.69 -2.83
CA ARG A 281 0.88 25.17 -3.15
C ARG A 281 0.88 24.42 -4.48
N GLU A 282 1.53 24.97 -5.51
CA GLU A 282 1.68 24.30 -6.81
C GLU A 282 2.53 23.02 -6.71
N MET A 283 3.59 23.01 -5.89
CA MET A 283 4.41 21.82 -5.65
C MET A 283 3.60 20.72 -4.97
N SER A 284 2.84 21.07 -3.93
CA SER A 284 1.94 20.16 -3.21
C SER A 284 0.92 19.54 -4.16
N GLU A 285 0.24 20.36 -4.97
CA GLU A 285 -0.76 19.88 -5.94
C GLU A 285 -0.12 18.96 -6.98
N LEU A 286 1.03 19.33 -7.54
CA LEU A 286 1.74 18.52 -8.54
C LEU A 286 2.14 17.16 -7.96
N LEU A 287 2.81 17.14 -6.80
CA LEU A 287 3.28 15.92 -6.17
C LEU A 287 2.12 14.99 -5.81
N LEU A 288 1.06 15.53 -5.21
CA LEU A 288 -0.10 14.73 -4.84
C LEU A 288 -0.83 14.21 -6.07
N THR A 289 -1.06 15.06 -7.08
CA THR A 289 -1.78 14.69 -8.31
C THR A 289 -1.13 13.52 -9.02
N GLU A 290 0.19 13.57 -9.23
CA GLU A 290 0.88 12.51 -9.95
C GLU A 290 0.88 11.18 -9.18
N GLN A 291 0.99 11.23 -7.85
CA GLN A 291 0.94 10.02 -7.04
C GLN A 291 -0.47 9.45 -6.88
N PHE A 292 -1.51 10.29 -6.81
CA PHE A 292 -2.91 9.83 -6.79
C PHE A 292 -3.30 9.19 -8.14
N LYS A 293 -2.86 9.78 -9.26
CA LYS A 293 -3.00 9.14 -10.58
C LYS A 293 -2.26 7.81 -10.65
N ALA A 294 -1.10 7.69 -10.02
CA ALA A 294 -0.38 6.41 -9.96
C ALA A 294 -1.22 5.35 -9.25
N VAL A 295 -1.86 5.66 -8.11
CA VAL A 295 -2.81 4.75 -7.44
C VAL A 295 -3.94 4.34 -8.38
N ALA A 296 -4.57 5.30 -9.07
CA ALA A 296 -5.59 5.02 -10.08
C ALA A 296 -5.09 4.09 -11.20
N ALA A 297 -3.87 4.29 -11.69
CA ALA A 297 -3.28 3.44 -12.73
C ALA A 297 -3.03 2.00 -12.24
N VAL A 298 -2.60 1.81 -10.99
CA VAL A 298 -2.53 0.49 -10.35
C VAL A 298 -3.90 -0.17 -10.31
N THR A 299 -4.94 0.57 -9.89
CA THR A 299 -6.33 0.07 -9.85
C THR A 299 -6.84 -0.34 -11.21
N ILE A 300 -6.63 0.50 -12.22
CA ILE A 300 -7.02 0.20 -13.61
C ILE A 300 -6.35 -1.09 -14.09
N LYS A 301 -5.06 -1.27 -13.78
CA LYS A 301 -4.32 -2.50 -14.13
C LYS A 301 -4.91 -3.71 -13.42
N GLU A 302 -5.14 -3.63 -12.11
CA GLU A 302 -5.69 -4.73 -11.31
C GLU A 302 -7.10 -5.12 -11.78
N ALA A 303 -7.97 -4.14 -12.01
CA ALA A 303 -9.32 -4.36 -12.50
C ALA A 303 -9.34 -5.00 -13.90
N ARG A 304 -8.40 -4.62 -14.77
CA ARG A 304 -8.23 -5.25 -16.09
C ARG A 304 -7.76 -6.69 -16.01
N GLN A 305 -6.97 -7.03 -15.01
CA GLN A 305 -6.48 -8.40 -14.81
C GLN A 305 -7.54 -9.30 -14.16
N ASN A 306 -8.57 -8.71 -13.55
CA ASN A 306 -9.62 -9.42 -12.82
C ASN A 306 -11.04 -8.99 -13.25
N PRO A 307 -11.43 -9.14 -14.54
CA PRO A 307 -12.71 -8.65 -15.07
C PRO A 307 -13.96 -9.29 -14.44
N TRP A 308 -13.83 -10.43 -13.78
CA TRP A 308 -14.93 -11.16 -13.14
C TRP A 308 -15.26 -10.68 -11.73
N MET A 309 -14.53 -9.70 -11.20
CA MET A 309 -14.79 -9.14 -9.88
C MET A 309 -14.64 -7.62 -9.87
N ARG A 310 -15.26 -6.98 -8.87
CA ARG A 310 -15.09 -5.55 -8.62
C ARG A 310 -13.86 -5.33 -7.75
N ILE A 311 -13.05 -4.33 -8.11
CA ILE A 311 -11.83 -3.95 -7.38
C ILE A 311 -12.10 -2.66 -6.60
N PRO A 312 -12.08 -2.71 -5.25
CA PRO A 312 -12.10 -1.50 -4.45
C PRO A 312 -10.79 -0.72 -4.60
N VAL A 313 -10.87 0.59 -4.74
CA VAL A 313 -9.74 1.50 -4.54
C VAL A 313 -10.06 2.45 -3.40
N ILE A 314 -9.17 2.51 -2.42
CA ILE A 314 -9.33 3.37 -1.24
C ILE A 314 -8.34 4.51 -1.38
N PHE A 315 -8.87 5.70 -1.67
CA PHE A 315 -8.14 6.95 -1.58
C PHE A 315 -8.26 7.49 -0.16
N THR A 316 -7.12 7.72 0.46
CA THR A 316 -7.00 8.41 1.73
C THR A 316 -6.55 9.84 1.44
N PRO A 317 -6.93 10.86 2.21
CA PRO A 317 -6.44 12.24 2.03
C PRO A 317 -4.96 12.39 2.42
N VAL A 318 -4.07 11.62 1.78
CA VAL A 318 -2.61 11.71 1.92
C VAL A 318 -2.15 13.12 1.54
N GLY A 319 -1.26 13.69 2.34
CA GLY A 319 -0.84 15.09 2.27
C GLY A 319 -1.48 15.97 3.33
N GLY A 320 -2.61 15.55 3.92
CA GLY A 320 -3.19 16.18 5.10
C GLY A 320 -2.45 15.83 6.39
N GLY A 321 -3.07 16.16 7.53
CA GLY A 321 -2.55 15.80 8.86
C GLY A 321 -1.10 16.24 9.08
N VAL A 322 -0.22 15.27 9.34
CA VAL A 322 1.22 15.48 9.64
C VAL A 322 1.94 16.25 8.53
N TYR A 323 1.54 16.06 7.28
CA TYR A 323 2.14 16.74 6.13
C TYR A 323 1.63 18.19 5.93
N SER A 324 0.46 18.54 6.50
CA SER A 324 -0.09 19.91 6.51
C SER A 324 -0.22 20.59 5.13
N ASN A 325 -0.43 19.83 4.05
CA ASN A 325 -0.72 20.39 2.73
C ASN A 325 -2.16 20.94 2.68
N GLU A 326 -2.40 21.88 1.77
CA GLU A 326 -3.72 22.50 1.64
C GLU A 326 -4.77 21.51 1.14
N PRO A 327 -6.01 21.56 1.67
CA PRO A 327 -7.07 20.66 1.25
C PRO A 327 -7.40 20.70 -0.25
N ASP A 328 -7.24 21.86 -0.88
CA ASP A 328 -7.54 22.04 -2.30
C ASP A 328 -6.56 21.25 -3.19
N ALA A 329 -5.28 21.14 -2.80
CA ALA A 329 -4.31 20.29 -3.49
C ALA A 329 -4.68 18.80 -3.42
N ILE A 330 -5.17 18.35 -2.27
CA ILE A 330 -5.61 16.95 -2.06
C ILE A 330 -6.89 16.66 -2.86
N LYS A 331 -7.86 17.59 -2.85
CA LYS A 331 -9.08 17.52 -3.68
C LYS A 331 -8.75 17.44 -5.17
N ALA A 332 -7.84 18.29 -5.65
CA ALA A 332 -7.41 18.32 -7.05
C ALA A 332 -6.77 16.98 -7.44
N ALA A 333 -5.91 16.43 -6.58
CA ALA A 333 -5.29 15.12 -6.79
C ALA A 333 -6.32 13.98 -6.83
N LEU A 334 -7.28 13.96 -5.90
CA LEU A 334 -8.37 12.98 -5.88
C LEU A 334 -9.22 13.06 -7.16
N ARG A 335 -9.62 14.28 -7.55
CA ARG A 335 -10.35 14.51 -8.79
C ARG A 335 -9.59 13.96 -10.00
N ALA A 336 -8.29 14.28 -10.12
CA ALA A 336 -7.48 13.82 -11.25
C ALA A 336 -7.36 12.29 -11.31
N ALA A 337 -7.32 11.61 -10.16
CA ALA A 337 -7.34 10.15 -10.11
C ALA A 337 -8.69 9.56 -10.52
N CYS A 338 -9.81 10.12 -10.06
CA CYS A 338 -11.15 9.72 -10.50
C CYS A 338 -11.33 9.93 -12.01
N ASP A 339 -10.94 11.10 -12.53
CA ASP A 339 -11.00 11.43 -13.96
C ASP A 339 -10.20 10.41 -14.80
N LEU A 340 -9.04 9.95 -14.31
CA LEU A 340 -8.24 8.91 -14.96
C LEU A 340 -8.96 7.55 -14.98
N ILE A 341 -9.60 7.15 -13.88
CA ILE A 341 -10.39 5.92 -13.79
C ILE A 341 -11.55 5.97 -14.77
N GLU A 342 -12.33 7.05 -14.80
CA GLU A 342 -13.46 7.21 -15.72
C GLU A 342 -13.02 7.17 -17.19
N LYS A 343 -11.96 7.90 -17.52
CA LYS A 343 -11.38 7.94 -18.87
C LYS A 343 -10.90 6.55 -19.34
N SER A 344 -10.50 5.68 -18.41
CA SER A 344 -10.06 4.32 -18.71
C SER A 344 -11.18 3.40 -19.22
N ARG A 345 -12.45 3.76 -18.97
CA ARG A 345 -13.67 2.98 -19.27
C ARG A 345 -13.72 1.59 -18.62
N ILE A 346 -12.91 1.34 -17.59
CA ILE A 346 -12.97 0.13 -16.78
C ILE A 346 -14.05 0.33 -15.71
N THR A 347 -15.07 -0.51 -15.70
CA THR A 347 -16.29 -0.27 -14.91
C THR A 347 -16.44 -1.17 -13.68
N ASN A 348 -15.60 -2.20 -13.54
CA ASN A 348 -15.53 -3.07 -12.37
C ASN A 348 -14.66 -2.49 -11.24
N ILE A 349 -14.73 -1.18 -11.01
CA ILE A 349 -14.00 -0.49 -9.93
C ILE A 349 -15.00 0.16 -8.97
N ASP A 350 -14.78 -0.05 -7.68
CA ASP A 350 -15.47 0.64 -6.59
C ASP A 350 -14.51 1.70 -6.01
N VAL A 351 -14.82 2.98 -6.21
CA VAL A 351 -13.98 4.09 -5.78
C VAL A 351 -14.41 4.55 -4.40
N CYS A 352 -13.50 4.48 -3.42
CA CYS A 352 -13.76 4.82 -2.04
C CYS A 352 -12.92 6.02 -1.60
N LEU A 353 -13.54 6.99 -0.93
CA LEU A 353 -12.85 8.02 -0.16
C LEU A 353 -12.88 7.62 1.32
N SER A 354 -11.71 7.41 1.91
CA SER A 354 -11.57 7.18 3.35
C SER A 354 -11.62 8.50 4.10
N ALA A 355 -12.64 8.67 4.94
CA ALA A 355 -12.85 9.86 5.77
C ALA A 355 -13.01 9.42 7.22
N TYR A 356 -11.91 9.39 7.96
CA TYR A 356 -11.87 8.92 9.33
C TYR A 356 -12.41 9.97 10.31
N GLN A 357 -12.07 11.24 10.13
CA GLN A 357 -12.50 12.30 11.04
C GLN A 357 -13.91 12.82 10.67
N PRO A 358 -14.72 13.23 11.67
CA PRO A 358 -16.00 13.89 11.40
C PRO A 358 -15.84 15.11 10.49
N GLY A 359 -16.63 15.19 9.42
CA GLY A 359 -16.59 16.31 8.45
C GLY A 359 -15.42 16.25 7.45
N GLU A 360 -14.51 15.28 7.56
CA GLU A 360 -13.37 15.12 6.65
C GLU A 360 -13.81 14.88 5.20
N ALA A 361 -14.90 14.12 5.02
CA ALA A 361 -15.49 13.89 3.71
C ALA A 361 -15.91 15.21 3.04
N ASP A 362 -16.47 16.17 3.76
CA ASP A 362 -16.87 17.47 3.20
C ASP A 362 -15.67 18.33 2.79
N ILE A 363 -14.54 18.14 3.47
CA ILE A 363 -13.28 18.83 3.18
C ILE A 363 -12.61 18.28 1.93
N PHE A 364 -12.74 16.98 1.63
CA PHE A 364 -11.98 16.35 0.55
C PHE A 364 -12.80 15.78 -0.60
N LYS A 365 -14.14 15.68 -0.48
CA LYS A 365 -14.98 15.19 -1.58
C LYS A 365 -14.84 16.08 -2.81
N SER A 366 -14.56 15.45 -3.95
CA SER A 366 -14.68 16.04 -5.28
C SER A 366 -16.11 15.87 -5.81
N GLU A 367 -16.40 16.43 -6.98
CA GLU A 367 -17.70 16.29 -7.66
C GLU A 367 -18.14 14.83 -7.84
N HIS A 368 -17.19 13.91 -7.94
CA HIS A 368 -17.40 12.47 -8.10
C HIS A 368 -18.10 11.82 -6.90
N PHE A 369 -17.98 12.41 -5.71
CA PHE A 369 -18.51 11.86 -4.46
C PHE A 369 -19.77 12.56 -3.96
N LEU A 370 -20.34 13.52 -4.70
CA LEU A 370 -21.48 14.32 -4.23
C LEU A 370 -22.71 13.49 -3.81
N ASN A 371 -22.93 12.35 -4.48
CA ASN A 371 -24.03 11.43 -4.20
C ASN A 371 -23.55 10.07 -3.68
N ALA A 372 -22.28 9.96 -3.29
CA ALA A 372 -21.71 8.71 -2.81
C ALA A 372 -22.31 8.35 -1.44
N PRO A 373 -22.83 7.13 -1.24
CA PRO A 373 -23.30 6.71 0.08
C PRO A 373 -22.12 6.63 1.07
N ALA A 374 -22.38 7.09 2.28
CA ALA A 374 -21.49 6.89 3.42
C ALA A 374 -21.69 5.48 4.00
N ILE A 375 -20.59 4.75 4.18
CA ILE A 375 -20.56 3.43 4.80
C ILE A 375 -19.72 3.54 6.07
N ASN A 376 -20.33 3.25 7.21
CA ASN A 376 -19.61 3.16 8.47
C ASN A 376 -18.98 1.76 8.66
N GLN A 377 -18.10 1.64 9.65
CA GLN A 377 -17.37 0.40 9.92
C GLN A 377 -18.29 -0.81 10.17
N GLU A 378 -19.36 -0.62 10.93
CA GLU A 378 -20.31 -1.70 11.23
C GLU A 378 -20.95 -2.25 9.96
N THR A 379 -21.44 -1.36 9.10
CA THR A 379 -22.04 -1.74 7.81
C THR A 379 -21.00 -2.45 6.95
N LEU A 380 -19.81 -1.86 6.82
CA LEU A 380 -18.73 -2.41 6.01
C LEU A 380 -18.34 -3.83 6.44
N SER A 381 -18.23 -4.08 7.75
CA SER A 381 -17.85 -5.38 8.31
C SER A 381 -18.82 -6.53 7.97
N ARG A 382 -20.07 -6.21 7.63
CA ARG A 382 -21.12 -7.17 7.28
C ARG A 382 -21.23 -7.44 5.78
N LEU A 383 -20.57 -6.63 4.95
CA LEU A 383 -20.62 -6.75 3.51
C LEU A 383 -19.66 -7.83 3.02
N GLN A 384 -20.16 -8.71 2.14
CA GLN A 384 -19.31 -9.63 1.37
C GLN A 384 -18.63 -8.92 0.19
N ASN A 385 -19.28 -7.89 -0.35
CA ASN A 385 -18.74 -6.99 -1.37
C ASN A 385 -19.49 -5.64 -1.29
N LEU A 386 -18.88 -4.56 -1.78
CA LEU A 386 -19.47 -3.20 -1.75
C LEU A 386 -20.74 -3.08 -2.62
N SER A 387 -20.83 -3.87 -3.69
CA SER A 387 -22.03 -3.88 -4.55
C SER A 387 -23.30 -4.34 -3.85
N ASN A 388 -23.20 -5.10 -2.74
CA ASN A 388 -24.34 -5.57 -1.96
C ASN A 388 -25.00 -4.48 -1.10
N LEU A 389 -24.40 -3.28 -0.99
CA LEU A 389 -24.95 -2.17 -0.19
C LEU A 389 -26.37 -1.77 -0.64
N THR A 390 -26.65 -1.79 -1.95
CA THR A 390 -27.98 -1.44 -2.49
C THR A 390 -29.07 -2.41 -2.03
N MET A 391 -28.73 -3.69 -1.85
CA MET A 391 -29.66 -4.70 -1.34
C MET A 391 -29.97 -4.52 0.15
N GLN A 392 -28.99 -4.12 0.97
CA GLN A 392 -29.22 -3.91 2.40
C GLN A 392 -30.05 -2.65 2.69
N ILE A 393 -29.85 -1.56 1.95
CA ILE A 393 -30.65 -0.34 2.10
C ILE A 393 -32.13 -0.59 1.77
N GLN A 394 -32.43 -1.50 0.84
CA GLN A 394 -33.81 -1.91 0.51
C GLN A 394 -34.47 -2.83 1.54
N LEU A 395 -33.68 -3.48 2.40
CA LEU A 395 -34.18 -4.35 3.49
C LEU A 395 -34.26 -3.62 4.84
N SER A 396 -33.66 -2.43 4.93
CA SER A 396 -33.60 -1.60 6.14
C SER A 396 -34.63 -0.47 6.15
N ASN A 397 -35.28 -0.23 5.01
CA ASN A 397 -36.43 0.66 4.81
C ASN A 397 -37.66 -0.21 4.51
#